data_AF-A0A4Y3W9B8-F1
#
_entry.id   AF-A0A4Y3W9B8-F1
#
_cell.length_a   1.000
_cell.length_b   1.000
_cell.length_c   1.000
_cell.angle_alpha   90.00
_cell.angle_beta   90.00
_cell.angle_gamma   90.00
#
_symmetry.space_group_name_H-M   'P 1'
#
loop_
_entity.id
_entity.type
_entity.pdbx_description
1 polymer ?
#
loop_
_entity_poly.entity_id
_entity_poly.type
_entity_poly.pdbx_seq_one_letter_code
_entity_poly.pdbx_strand_id
1 'polypeptide(L)'
;MPQVALTDIEKTLRKEFGSFGLDRVDLVVGRDHDGEVAIFVTAVLPPNSPLMPGEISGAASAAVAKLMESAGDDRLSYLSITRPDDERPQGESIDLPTP
;
A
#
# COMPACT_ATOMS: atom_id res chain seq x y z
N MET A 1 5.06 1.44 -22.54
CA MET A 1 5.63 1.22 -21.20
C MET A 1 5.04 -0.08 -20.69
N PRO A 2 5.87 -1.05 -20.28
CA PRO A 2 5.37 -2.25 -19.62
C PRO A 2 4.65 -1.85 -18.33
N GLN A 3 3.54 -2.52 -18.04
CA GLN A 3 2.69 -2.23 -16.90
C GLN A 3 2.65 -3.47 -16.03
N VAL A 4 3.07 -3.33 -14.77
CA VAL A 4 2.96 -4.44 -13.81
C VAL A 4 1.48 -4.77 -13.60
N ALA A 5 1.15 -6.06 -13.66
CA ALA A 5 -0.20 -6.52 -13.42
C ALA A 5 -0.51 -6.52 -11.91
N LEU A 6 -1.75 -6.19 -11.54
CA LEU A 6 -2.23 -6.26 -10.16
C LEU A 6 -1.94 -7.63 -9.53
N THR A 7 -2.10 -8.71 -10.30
CA THR A 7 -1.84 -10.08 -9.84
C THR A 7 -0.39 -10.33 -9.42
N ASP A 8 0.57 -9.67 -10.06
CA ASP A 8 1.99 -9.82 -9.71
C ASP A 8 2.34 -9.05 -8.44
N ILE A 9 1.76 -7.86 -8.28
CA ILE A 9 1.86 -7.08 -7.04
C ILE A 9 1.21 -7.83 -5.89
N GLU A 10 0.02 -8.38 -6.08
CA GLU A 10 -0.68 -9.16 -5.06
C GLU A 10 0.13 -10.39 -4.63
N LYS A 11 0.67 -11.14 -5.59
CA LYS A 11 1.52 -12.30 -5.31
C LYS A 11 2.79 -11.90 -4.52
N THR A 12 3.38 -10.76 -4.87
CA THR A 12 4.56 -10.22 -4.19
C THR A 12 4.23 -9.85 -2.75
N LEU A 13 3.14 -9.10 -2.54
CA LEU A 13 2.68 -8.71 -1.20
C LEU A 13 2.26 -9.91 -0.35
N ARG A 14 1.58 -10.92 -0.91
CA ARG A 14 1.24 -12.16 -0.18
C ARG A 14 2.48 -12.85 0.38
N LYS A 15 3.60 -12.83 -0.36
CA LYS A 15 4.85 -13.42 0.09
C LYS A 15 5.46 -12.65 1.26
N GLU A 16 5.51 -11.32 1.16
CA GLU A 16 6.10 -10.46 2.19
C GLU A 16 5.24 -10.42 3.46
N PHE A 17 3.91 -10.45 3.32
CA PHE A 17 2.99 -10.36 4.45
C PHE A 17 2.87 -11.69 5.21
N GLY A 18 3.22 -12.83 4.59
CA GLY A 18 3.33 -14.12 5.27
C GLY A 18 2.14 -14.43 6.19
N SER A 19 2.40 -14.58 7.50
CA SER A 19 1.39 -14.92 8.51
C SER A 19 0.44 -13.78 8.91
N PHE A 20 0.71 -12.53 8.51
CA PHE A 20 -0.21 -11.41 8.74
C PHE A 20 -1.47 -11.50 7.87
N GLY A 21 -1.38 -12.27 6.79
CA GLY A 21 -2.43 -12.42 5.80
C GLY A 21 -2.49 -11.23 4.85
N LEU A 22 -3.21 -11.43 3.75
CA LEU A 22 -3.57 -10.38 2.80
C LEU A 22 -4.95 -10.75 2.26
N ASP A 23 -5.93 -9.88 2.52
CA ASP A 23 -7.30 -10.09 2.07
C ASP A 23 -7.41 -9.72 0.59
N ARG A 24 -7.10 -8.46 0.28
CA ARG A 24 -7.05 -7.95 -1.10
C ARG A 24 -6.00 -6.86 -1.29
N VAL A 25 -5.73 -6.56 -2.56
CA VAL A 25 -4.90 -5.43 -2.98
C VAL A 25 -5.71 -4.59 -3.94
N ASP A 26 -5.78 -3.29 -3.64
CA ASP A 26 -6.37 -2.29 -4.52
C ASP A 26 -5.23 -1.51 -5.19
N LEU A 27 -5.32 -1.34 -6.51
CA LEU A 27 -4.32 -0.63 -7.31
C LEU A 27 -4.98 0.52 -8.06
N VAL A 28 -4.41 1.71 -7.87
CA VAL A 28 -4.85 2.94 -8.56
C VAL A 28 -3.65 3.54 -9.27
N VAL A 29 -3.83 3.87 -10.55
CA VAL A 29 -2.86 4.69 -11.29
C VAL A 29 -3.33 6.14 -11.19
N GLY A 30 -2.44 7.02 -10.76
CA GLY A 30 -2.75 8.43 -10.55
C GLY A 30 -1.56 9.33 -10.81
N ARG A 31 -1.68 10.58 -10.37
CA ARG A 31 -0.54 11.50 -10.27
C ARG A 31 -0.13 11.66 -8.82
N ASP A 32 1.17 11.67 -8.58
CA ASP A 32 1.71 12.03 -7.28
C ASP A 32 1.61 13.54 -7.03
N HIS A 33 2.17 13.98 -5.90
CA HIS A 33 2.16 15.39 -5.50
C HIS A 33 2.91 16.30 -6.49
N ASP A 34 3.89 15.76 -7.23
CA ASP A 34 4.69 16.51 -8.20
C ASP A 34 4.08 16.45 -9.63
N GLY A 35 2.95 15.74 -9.78
CA GLY A 35 2.23 15.61 -11.03
C GLY A 35 2.73 14.47 -11.92
N GLU A 36 3.68 13.65 -11.43
CA GLU A 36 4.22 12.50 -12.13
C GLU A 36 3.27 11.31 -12.05
N VAL A 37 3.24 10.47 -13.08
CA VAL A 37 2.38 9.29 -13.10
C VAL A 37 2.94 8.25 -12.14
N ALA A 38 2.14 7.85 -11.15
CA ALA A 38 2.51 6.91 -10.11
C ALA A 38 1.47 5.79 -9.95
N ILE A 39 1.86 4.74 -9.25
CA ILE A 39 0.98 3.65 -8.82
C ILE A 39 0.79 3.71 -7.31
N PHE A 40 -0.46 3.73 -6.89
CA PHE A 40 -0.86 3.65 -5.50
C PHE A 40 -1.40 2.24 -5.23
N VAL A 41 -0.74 1.54 -4.31
CA VAL A 41 -1.06 0.17 -3.93
C VAL A 41 -1.58 0.20 -2.50
N THR A 42 -2.81 -0.27 -2.29
CA THR A 42 -3.40 -0.42 -0.96
C THR A 42 -3.52 -1.90 -0.65
N ALA A 43 -2.77 -2.36 0.33
CA ALA A 43 -2.83 -3.72 0.84
C ALA A 43 -3.81 -3.78 2.02
N VAL A 44 -4.92 -4.51 1.85
CA VAL A 44 -5.94 -4.67 2.88
C VAL A 44 -5.66 -5.97 3.63
N LEU A 45 -5.40 -5.84 4.92
CA LEU A 45 -5.25 -6.98 5.83
C LEU A 45 -6.64 -7.45 6.32
N PRO A 46 -6.78 -8.72 6.73
CA PRO A 46 -7.98 -9.18 7.42
C PRO A 46 -8.31 -8.35 8.68
N PRO A 47 -9.59 -8.28 9.08
CA PRO A 47 -9.97 -7.67 10.35
C PRO A 47 -9.27 -8.34 11.54
N ASN A 48 -8.89 -7.55 12.54
CA ASN A 48 -8.14 -8.01 13.72
C ASN A 48 -6.74 -8.58 13.41
N SER A 49 -6.22 -8.40 12.19
CA SER A 49 -4.82 -8.74 11.91
C SER A 49 -3.89 -8.00 12.85
N PRO A 50 -2.79 -8.64 13.31
CA PRO A 50 -1.83 -7.99 14.19
C PRO A 50 -1.22 -6.74 13.54
N LEU A 51 -0.77 -5.79 14.36
CA LEU A 51 -0.09 -4.60 13.85
C LEU A 51 1.15 -5.02 13.07
N MET A 52 1.26 -4.58 11.82
CA MET A 52 2.39 -4.94 10.98
C MET A 52 3.65 -4.20 11.44
N PRO A 53 4.76 -4.93 11.70
CA PRO A 53 6.05 -4.30 11.96
C PRO A 53 6.50 -3.43 10.79
N GLY A 54 7.12 -2.28 11.09
CA GLY A 54 7.63 -1.37 10.07
C GLY A 54 8.65 -2.02 9.12
N GLU A 55 9.42 -3.00 9.61
CA GLU A 55 10.37 -3.75 8.79
C GLU A 55 9.68 -4.55 7.68
N ILE A 56 8.53 -5.17 7.96
CA ILE A 56 7.76 -5.93 6.99
C ILE A 56 7.10 -4.99 5.98
N SER A 57 6.56 -3.86 6.46
CA SER A 57 6.01 -2.82 5.58
C SER A 57 7.08 -2.23 4.63
N GLY A 58 8.28 -1.99 5.14
CA GLY A 58 9.41 -1.53 4.35
C GLY A 58 9.88 -2.57 3.32
N ALA A 59 9.99 -3.83 3.73
CA ALA A 59 10.33 -4.94 2.83
C ALA A 59 9.30 -5.10 1.71
N ALA A 60 8.01 -5.02 2.04
CA ALA A 60 6.93 -5.08 1.05
C ALA A 60 6.98 -3.92 0.05
N SER A 61 7.20 -2.69 0.53
CA SER A 61 7.36 -1.52 -0.33
C SER A 61 8.54 -1.69 -1.30
N ALA A 62 9.69 -2.15 -0.78
CA ALA A 62 10.88 -2.41 -1.59
C ALA A 62 10.65 -3.53 -2.62
N ALA A 63 9.90 -4.57 -2.25
CA ALA A 63 9.59 -5.68 -3.14
C ALA A 63 8.71 -5.25 -4.33
N VAL A 64 7.70 -4.39 -4.08
CA VAL A 64 6.86 -3.82 -5.14
C VAL A 64 7.69 -2.92 -6.06
N ALA A 65 8.51 -2.03 -5.50
CA ALA A 65 9.39 -1.17 -6.32
C ALA A 65 10.34 -1.99 -7.20
N LYS A 66 10.96 -3.03 -6.64
CA LYS A 66 11.85 -3.94 -7.38
C LYS A 66 11.12 -4.72 -8.48
N LEU A 67 9.88 -5.15 -8.22
CA LEU A 67 9.05 -5.81 -9.23
C LEU A 67 8.80 -4.88 -10.42
N MET A 68 8.46 -3.62 -10.15
CA MET A 68 8.25 -2.60 -11.18
C MET A 68 9.51 -2.31 -11.99
N GLU A 69 10.64 -2.08 -11.31
CA GLU A 69 11.93 -1.90 -11.96
C GLU A 69 12.29 -3.09 -12.87
N SER A 70 12.11 -4.33 -12.37
CA SER A 70 12.39 -5.55 -13.13
C SER A 70 11.48 -5.74 -14.34
N ALA A 71 10.27 -5.17 -14.29
CA ALA A 71 9.32 -5.16 -15.40
C ALA A 71 9.59 -4.02 -16.39
N GLY A 72 10.52 -3.09 -16.10
CA GLY A 72 10.78 -1.89 -16.90
C GLY A 72 9.73 -0.79 -16.71
N ASP A 73 9.07 -0.78 -15.56
CA ASP A 73 8.05 0.20 -15.19
C ASP A 73 8.67 1.29 -14.30
N ASP A 74 9.01 2.43 -14.91
CA ASP A 74 9.75 3.52 -14.26
C ASP A 74 8.90 4.39 -13.32
N ARG A 75 7.62 4.04 -13.11
CA ARG A 75 6.73 4.80 -12.23
C ARG A 75 7.09 4.63 -10.76
N LEU A 76 6.87 5.68 -9.97
CA LEU A 76 6.92 5.56 -8.51
C LEU A 76 5.77 4.69 -7.99
N SER A 77 6.05 3.97 -6.90
CA SER A 77 5.05 3.17 -6.19
C SER A 77 4.89 3.62 -4.75
N TYR A 78 3.63 3.71 -4.31
CA TYR A 78 3.27 4.08 -2.96
C TYR A 78 2.45 2.95 -2.35
N LEU A 79 3.00 2.30 -1.32
CA LEU A 79 2.29 1.23 -0.59
C LEU A 79 1.63 1.80 0.66
N SER A 80 0.32 1.63 0.75
CA SER A 80 -0.47 1.84 1.98
C SER A 80 -0.95 0.50 2.50
N ILE A 81 -0.92 0.31 3.82
CA ILE A 81 -1.39 -0.91 4.49
C ILE A 81 -2.54 -0.50 5.38
N THR A 82 -3.71 -1.13 5.19
CA THR A 82 -4.92 -0.81 5.94
C THR A 82 -5.53 -2.06 6.54
N ARG A 83 -6.19 -1.88 7.68
CA ARG A 83 -7.07 -2.87 8.30
C ARG A 83 -8.48 -2.28 8.33
N PRO A 84 -9.53 -3.07 8.04
CA PRO A 84 -10.91 -2.60 8.12
C PRO A 84 -11.28 -2.04 9.50
N ASP A 85 -10.63 -2.52 10.56
CA ASP A 85 -10.79 -2.07 11.95
C ASP A 85 -9.88 -0.90 12.35
N ASP A 86 -8.95 -0.47 11.49
CA ASP A 86 -8.10 0.71 11.73
C ASP A 86 -8.77 2.04 11.38
N GLU A 87 -9.95 2.03 10.77
CA GLU A 87 -10.74 3.24 10.53
C GLU A 87 -11.12 3.89 11.87
N ARG A 88 -10.26 4.80 12.35
CA ARG A 88 -10.74 5.90 13.20
C ARG A 88 -11.70 6.71 12.33
N PRO A 89 -12.90 7.06 12.82
CA PRO A 89 -13.83 7.87 12.06
C PRO A 89 -13.09 9.13 11.56
N GLN A 90 -12.95 9.25 10.25
CA GLN A 90 -12.47 10.47 9.61
C GLN A 90 -13.58 11.51 9.75
N GLY A 91 -13.62 12.19 10.90
CA GLY A 91 -14.72 13.11 11.18
C GLY A 91 -14.84 13.66 12.59
N GLU A 92 -13.79 13.65 13.42
CA GLU A 92 -13.76 14.55 14.57
C GLU A 92 -12.73 15.65 14.29
N SER A 93 -13.22 16.71 13.62
CA SER A 93 -12.59 18.02 13.74
C SER A 93 -12.55 18.33 15.23
N ILE A 94 -11.37 18.15 15.84
CA ILE A 94 -11.12 18.59 17.20
C ILE A 94 -11.22 20.10 17.14
N ASP A 95 -12.37 20.65 17.52
CA ASP A 95 -12.54 22.08 17.72
C ASP A 95 -11.68 22.44 18.93
N LEU A 96 -10.41 22.76 18.68
CA LEU A 96 -9.49 23.22 19.71
C LEU A 96 -10.02 24.57 20.20
N PRO A 97 -10.38 24.71 21.49
CA PRO A 97 -10.72 26.02 22.00
C PRO A 97 -9.52 26.94 21.82
N THR A 98 -9.70 27.98 21.03
CA THR A 98 -8.71 29.04 20.87
C THR A 98 -8.61 29.78 22.20
N PRO A 99 -7.39 30.01 22.75
CA PRO A 99 -7.23 30.76 23.99
C PRO A 99 -7.65 32.23 23.87
#